data_AF-A0A945Q883-F1
#
_entry.id   AF-A0A945Q883-F1
#
_cell.length_a   1.000
_cell.length_b   1.000
_cell.length_c   1.000
_cell.angle_alpha   90.00
_cell.angle_beta   90.00
_cell.angle_gamma   90.00
#
_symmetry.space_group_name_H-M   'P 1'
#
loop_
_entity.id
_entity.type
_entity.pdbx_description
1 polymer ?
#
loop_
_entity_poly.entity_id
_entity_poly.type
_entity_poly.pdbx_seq_one_letter_code
_entity_poly.pdbx_strand_id
1 'polypeptide(L)'
;MKIGEGITTYEILSAVIGGFIIGFKLIHAFFNYQFLVNDPQGFILSWEGNLLGGILVAALFVYSKYKEKEKTKLPEPKWVEKTIFPHQLVGNMIMIAAISGIIGAKIFANLENWDDFVNDPLGQIFSFSGLTFYGGLILGTLSVGYYAKKNNIKLEHLVDVFAPVLILAYGIGRMGCHFSGDGDWGIVNTASKPDWMSFLPDWMWSYNYPNNVINAGELIHGCEGNFCHQLAENVYPTPFYEIIMAGLIFVFLWNIRKKIKIAGVLFCIYLILNGIERFLIEKIRINHDMIGEQTQAEIISFSLILIGILGIYFLNKREGSSSTQTN
;
A
#
# COMPACT_ATOMS: atom_id res chain seq x y z
N MET A 1 -1.44 12.96 30.44
CA MET A 1 -2.73 13.06 29.69
C MET A 1 -3.88 13.17 30.69
N LYS A 2 -4.96 13.87 30.34
CA LYS A 2 -6.18 13.93 31.17
C LYS A 2 -6.95 12.61 31.00
N ILE A 3 -7.19 11.89 32.10
CA ILE A 3 -7.88 10.59 32.11
C ILE A 3 -9.19 10.73 32.88
N GLY A 4 -10.22 10.00 32.47
CA GLY A 4 -11.51 9.96 33.16
C GLY A 4 -12.49 11.07 32.77
N GLU A 5 -12.16 11.85 31.74
CA GLU A 5 -13.11 12.80 31.16
C GLU A 5 -14.23 12.04 30.44
N GLY A 6 -15.47 12.54 30.61
CA GLY A 6 -16.62 12.04 29.87
C GLY A 6 -16.47 12.23 28.35
N ILE A 7 -17.46 11.77 27.60
CA ILE A 7 -17.47 11.99 26.16
C ILE A 7 -17.42 13.49 25.84
N THR A 8 -16.46 13.90 25.02
CA THR A 8 -16.30 15.32 24.64
C THR A 8 -17.17 15.67 23.44
N THR A 9 -17.55 16.94 23.29
CA THR A 9 -18.34 17.42 22.14
C THR A 9 -17.66 17.10 20.81
N TYR A 10 -16.32 17.18 20.74
CA TYR A 10 -15.55 16.81 19.55
C TYR A 10 -15.63 15.31 19.24
N GLU A 11 -15.61 14.45 20.25
CA GLU A 11 -15.73 13.00 20.06
C GLU A 11 -17.12 12.60 19.58
N ILE A 12 -18.16 13.28 20.07
CA ILE A 12 -19.54 13.12 19.57
C ILE A 12 -19.60 13.59 18.12
N LEU A 13 -19.15 14.81 17.83
CA LEU A 13 -19.22 15.39 16.48
C LEU A 13 -18.49 14.51 15.46
N SER A 14 -17.27 14.07 15.77
CA SER A 14 -16.50 13.17 14.91
C SER A 14 -17.17 11.81 14.71
N ALA A 15 -17.82 11.25 15.74
CA ALA A 15 -18.56 10.00 15.63
C ALA A 15 -19.84 10.16 14.80
N VAL A 16 -20.55 11.28 14.94
CA VAL A 16 -21.74 11.60 14.12
C VAL A 16 -21.33 11.76 12.66
N ILE A 17 -20.34 12.60 12.36
CA ILE A 17 -19.90 12.85 10.97
C ILE A 17 -19.36 11.57 10.35
N GLY A 18 -18.44 10.88 11.02
CA GLY A 18 -17.83 9.65 10.50
C GLY A 18 -18.86 8.53 10.32
N GLY A 19 -19.71 8.30 11.33
CA GLY A 19 -20.75 7.28 11.24
C GLY A 19 -21.81 7.62 10.20
N PHE A 20 -22.17 8.90 10.04
CA PHE A 20 -23.13 9.33 9.03
C PHE A 20 -22.60 9.11 7.62
N ILE A 21 -21.37 9.56 7.30
CA ILE A 21 -20.78 9.39 5.97
C ILE A 21 -20.67 7.90 5.61
N ILE A 22 -20.18 7.09 6.55
CA ILE A 22 -20.04 5.64 6.36
C ILE A 22 -21.41 4.99 6.14
N GLY A 23 -22.40 5.26 7.00
CA GLY A 23 -23.73 4.67 6.86
C GLY A 23 -24.48 5.16 5.62
N PHE A 24 -24.34 6.43 5.27
CA PHE A 24 -24.96 7.05 4.10
C PHE A 24 -24.54 6.37 2.81
N LYS A 25 -23.24 6.06 2.67
CA LYS A 25 -22.70 5.37 1.49
C LYS A 25 -22.82 3.85 1.55
N LEU A 26 -22.48 3.20 2.66
CA LEU A 26 -22.50 1.74 2.73
C LEU A 26 -23.90 1.16 2.55
N ILE A 27 -24.92 1.77 3.17
CA ILE A 27 -26.28 1.26 3.05
C ILE A 27 -26.82 1.52 1.66
N HIS A 28 -26.47 2.65 1.04
CA HIS A 28 -26.79 2.91 -0.36
C HIS A 28 -26.11 1.90 -1.31
N ALA A 29 -24.85 1.53 -1.02
CA ALA A 29 -24.07 0.57 -1.81
C ALA A 29 -24.69 -0.82 -1.75
N PHE A 30 -25.19 -1.22 -0.58
CA PHE A 30 -25.88 -2.49 -0.42
C PHE A 30 -27.13 -2.61 -1.29
N PHE A 31 -27.93 -1.52 -1.39
CA PHE A 31 -29.15 -1.52 -2.21
C PHE A 31 -28.89 -1.25 -3.70
N ASN A 32 -27.81 -0.54 -4.04
CA ASN A 32 -27.46 -0.14 -5.41
C ASN A 32 -26.13 -0.75 -5.85
N TYR A 33 -25.96 -2.04 -5.58
CA TYR A 33 -24.71 -2.75 -5.86
C TYR A 33 -24.31 -2.68 -7.34
N GLN A 34 -25.28 -2.77 -8.25
CA GLN A 34 -25.04 -2.66 -9.69
C GLN A 34 -24.44 -1.29 -10.08
N PHE A 35 -24.90 -0.20 -9.46
CA PHE A 35 -24.35 1.14 -9.71
C PHE A 35 -22.92 1.26 -9.16
N LEU A 36 -22.65 0.71 -7.97
CA LEU A 36 -21.30 0.67 -7.39
C LEU A 36 -20.31 -0.11 -8.28
N VAL A 37 -20.73 -1.25 -8.85
CA VAL A 37 -19.85 -2.08 -9.68
C VAL A 37 -19.57 -1.41 -11.03
N ASN A 38 -20.58 -0.76 -11.61
CA ASN A 38 -20.46 -0.14 -12.93
C ASN A 38 -19.71 1.19 -12.91
N ASP A 39 -19.91 2.01 -11.87
CA ASP A 39 -19.20 3.28 -11.70
C ASP A 39 -18.85 3.51 -10.22
N PRO A 40 -17.78 2.85 -9.71
CA PRO A 40 -17.36 3.01 -8.32
C PRO A 40 -17.01 4.46 -7.98
N GLN A 41 -16.40 5.19 -8.91
CA GLN A 41 -15.95 6.56 -8.69
C GLN A 41 -17.14 7.52 -8.60
N GLY A 42 -18.06 7.47 -9.57
CA GLY A 42 -19.29 8.25 -9.54
C GLY A 42 -20.15 7.90 -8.32
N PHE A 43 -20.21 6.62 -7.93
CA PHE A 43 -20.91 6.18 -6.73
C PHE A 43 -20.34 6.82 -5.45
N ILE A 44 -19.02 6.81 -5.28
CA ILE A 44 -18.37 7.34 -4.07
C ILE A 44 -18.50 8.87 -4.01
N LEU A 45 -18.33 9.56 -5.14
CA LEU A 45 -18.36 11.01 -5.23
C LEU A 45 -19.77 11.60 -5.36
N SER A 46 -20.79 10.79 -5.65
CA SER A 46 -22.16 11.30 -5.78
C SER A 46 -22.68 11.87 -4.46
N TRP A 47 -23.68 12.74 -4.56
CA TRP A 47 -24.47 13.15 -3.39
C TRP A 47 -25.57 12.15 -3.05
N GLU A 48 -25.65 11.02 -3.76
CA GLU A 48 -26.62 9.98 -3.52
C GLU A 48 -26.19 9.08 -2.37
N GLY A 49 -27.17 8.72 -1.53
CA GLY A 49 -26.95 7.87 -0.38
C GLY A 49 -28.23 7.60 0.39
N ASN A 50 -28.10 6.83 1.47
CA ASN A 50 -29.21 6.45 2.33
C ASN A 50 -29.18 7.25 3.64
N LEU A 51 -30.03 8.27 3.73
CA LEU A 51 -30.11 9.15 4.91
C LEU A 51 -30.40 8.38 6.22
N LEU A 52 -31.35 7.43 6.18
CA LEU A 52 -31.68 6.61 7.34
C LEU A 52 -30.49 5.75 7.75
N GLY A 53 -29.79 5.19 6.78
CA GLY A 53 -28.57 4.44 7.00
C GLY A 53 -27.47 5.27 7.66
N GLY A 54 -27.27 6.49 7.19
CA GLY A 54 -26.35 7.46 7.81
C GLY A 54 -26.70 7.73 9.27
N ILE A 55 -27.98 8.01 9.57
CA ILE A 55 -28.44 8.30 10.93
C ILE A 55 -28.26 7.08 11.85
N LEU A 56 -28.62 5.88 11.39
CA LEU A 56 -28.50 4.65 12.19
C LEU A 56 -27.06 4.33 12.55
N VAL A 57 -26.13 4.42 11.58
CA VAL A 57 -24.72 4.16 11.82
C VAL A 57 -24.08 5.26 12.67
N ALA A 58 -24.45 6.53 12.47
CA ALA A 58 -24.04 7.63 13.34
C ALA A 58 -24.47 7.41 14.80
N ALA A 59 -25.73 6.99 15.03
CA ALA A 59 -26.23 6.68 16.36
C ALA A 59 -25.47 5.50 17.00
N LEU A 60 -25.18 4.45 16.22
CA LEU A 60 -24.37 3.32 16.67
C LEU A 60 -22.94 3.74 17.06
N PHE A 61 -22.31 4.62 16.29
CA PHE A 61 -20.96 5.12 16.57
C PHE A 61 -20.92 5.97 17.84
N VAL A 62 -21.89 6.89 18.00
CA VAL A 62 -22.03 7.68 19.23
C VAL A 62 -22.28 6.79 20.43
N TYR A 63 -23.19 5.82 20.31
CA TYR A 63 -23.48 4.86 21.39
C TYR A 63 -22.24 4.05 21.77
N SER A 64 -21.48 3.57 20.78
CA SER A 64 -20.25 2.81 21.00
C SER A 64 -19.20 3.64 21.74
N LYS A 65 -18.95 4.88 21.29
CA LYS A 65 -18.04 5.81 21.99
C LYS A 65 -18.52 6.16 23.39
N TYR A 66 -19.83 6.40 23.55
CA TYR A 66 -20.40 6.72 24.86
C TYR A 66 -20.20 5.56 25.83
N LYS A 67 -20.50 4.33 25.41
CA LYS A 67 -20.31 3.11 26.22
C LYS A 67 -18.85 2.88 26.57
N GLU A 68 -17.92 3.17 25.67
CA GLU A 68 -16.48 3.07 25.94
C GLU A 68 -16.02 4.12 26.97
N LYS A 69 -16.49 5.35 26.83
CA LYS A 69 -16.14 6.45 27.74
C LYS A 69 -16.73 6.27 29.13
N GLU A 70 -17.99 5.85 29.24
CA GLU A 70 -18.62 5.55 30.54
C GLU A 70 -17.84 4.47 31.32
N LYS A 71 -17.27 3.46 30.65
CA LYS A 71 -16.41 2.45 31.31
C LYS A 71 -15.12 3.02 31.90
N THR A 72 -14.65 4.15 31.39
CA THR A 72 -13.35 4.76 31.76
C THR A 72 -13.50 6.07 32.51
N LYS A 73 -14.74 6.53 32.72
CA LYS A 73 -15.08 7.79 33.36
C LYS A 73 -14.73 7.75 34.84
N LEU A 74 -14.00 8.76 35.30
CA LEU A 74 -13.68 8.93 36.72
C LEU A 74 -14.60 10.01 37.31
N PRO A 75 -14.87 9.98 38.63
CA PRO A 75 -15.66 11.02 39.30
C PRO A 75 -15.09 12.42 39.10
N GLU A 76 -13.75 12.52 39.05
CA GLU A 76 -13.02 13.73 38.69
C GLU A 76 -11.90 13.36 37.70
N PRO A 77 -11.75 14.11 36.59
CA PRO A 77 -10.69 13.86 35.63
C PRO A 77 -9.33 14.20 36.25
N LYS A 78 -8.39 13.25 36.21
CA LYS A 78 -7.04 13.42 36.78
C LYS A 78 -5.99 13.55 35.67
N TRP A 79 -5.05 14.45 35.87
CA TRP A 79 -3.84 14.53 35.06
C TRP A 79 -2.85 13.47 35.55
N VAL A 80 -2.57 12.50 34.70
CA VAL A 80 -1.61 11.44 35.02
C VAL A 80 -0.47 11.51 34.01
N GLU A 81 0.76 11.47 34.52
CA GLU A 81 1.94 11.18 33.70
C GLU A 81 1.86 9.73 33.25
N LYS A 82 1.66 9.53 31.95
CA LYS A 82 1.57 8.21 31.34
C LYS A 82 2.68 8.09 30.31
N THR A 83 3.54 7.10 30.47
CA THR A 83 4.53 6.74 29.46
C THR A 83 3.82 6.24 28.21
N ILE A 84 4.04 6.91 27.08
CA ILE A 84 3.51 6.52 25.78
C ILE A 84 4.56 5.69 25.06
N PHE A 85 4.23 4.44 24.75
CA PHE A 85 5.14 3.56 24.02
C PHE A 85 5.00 3.78 22.50
N PRO A 86 6.07 3.56 21.71
CA PRO A 86 6.03 3.74 20.26
C PRO A 86 4.90 3.00 19.54
N HIS A 87 4.54 1.80 20.00
CA HIS A 87 3.46 1.01 19.41
C HIS A 87 2.08 1.68 19.54
N GLN A 88 1.88 2.59 20.50
CA GLN A 88 0.65 3.36 20.67
C GLN A 88 0.53 4.50 19.64
N LEU A 89 1.65 4.89 19.02
CA LEU A 89 1.71 5.96 18.02
C LEU A 89 1.52 5.45 16.59
N VAL A 90 1.44 4.12 16.40
CA VAL A 90 1.32 3.48 15.08
C VAL A 90 0.08 3.96 14.33
N GLY A 91 -1.07 4.09 15.01
CA GLY A 91 -2.30 4.58 14.38
C GLY A 91 -2.14 5.99 13.81
N ASN A 92 -1.42 6.87 14.51
CA ASN A 92 -1.12 8.21 14.03
C ASN A 92 -0.18 8.18 12.82
N MET A 93 0.84 7.33 12.84
CA MET A 93 1.75 7.16 11.71
C MET A 93 1.02 6.66 10.45
N ILE A 94 0.12 5.69 10.60
CA ILE A 94 -0.70 5.17 9.51
C ILE A 94 -1.57 6.28 8.91
N MET A 95 -2.25 7.06 9.76
CA MET A 95 -3.09 8.17 9.30
C MET A 95 -2.26 9.24 8.56
N ILE A 96 -1.11 9.60 9.12
CA ILE A 96 -0.18 10.55 8.50
C ILE A 96 0.28 10.03 7.14
N ALA A 97 0.71 8.76 7.07
CA ALA A 97 1.17 8.12 5.83
C ALA A 97 0.07 8.08 4.76
N ALA A 98 -1.16 7.72 5.14
CA ALA A 98 -2.29 7.66 4.22
C ALA A 98 -2.62 9.05 3.65
N ILE A 99 -2.73 10.07 4.51
CA ILE A 99 -3.06 11.43 4.07
C ILE A 99 -1.93 12.03 3.24
N SER A 100 -0.69 12.00 3.73
CA SER A 100 0.45 12.60 3.01
C SER A 100 0.82 11.81 1.76
N GLY A 101 0.59 10.49 1.75
CA GLY A 101 0.78 9.63 0.59
C GLY A 101 -0.19 9.96 -0.54
N ILE A 102 -1.50 10.10 -0.26
CA ILE A 102 -2.48 10.49 -1.28
C ILE A 102 -2.19 11.90 -1.79
N ILE A 103 -1.95 12.85 -0.88
CA ILE A 103 -1.60 14.23 -1.25
C ILE A 103 -0.35 14.24 -2.13
N GLY A 104 0.69 13.49 -1.75
CA GLY A 104 1.93 13.45 -2.51
C GLY A 104 1.79 12.79 -3.87
N ALA A 105 1.06 11.68 -3.95
CA ALA A 105 0.78 11.02 -5.22
C ALA A 105 0.07 11.97 -6.19
N LYS A 106 -0.85 12.79 -5.67
CA LYS A 106 -1.60 13.75 -6.47
C LYS A 106 -0.77 14.96 -6.91
N ILE A 107 0.04 15.52 -6.00
CA ILE A 107 0.95 16.61 -6.34
C ILE A 107 1.89 16.18 -7.46
N PHE A 108 2.51 15.00 -7.35
CA PHE A 108 3.45 14.54 -8.36
C PHE A 108 2.76 14.19 -9.69
N ALA A 109 1.56 13.60 -9.67
CA ALA A 109 0.81 13.35 -10.90
C ALA A 109 0.48 14.64 -11.65
N ASN A 110 0.13 15.71 -10.95
CA ASN A 110 -0.11 17.02 -11.55
C ASN A 110 1.17 17.70 -12.05
N LEU A 111 2.32 17.41 -11.42
CA LEU A 111 3.62 17.90 -11.88
C LEU A 111 4.12 17.15 -13.11
N GLU A 112 3.86 15.84 -13.20
CA GLU A 112 4.20 15.02 -14.36
C GLU A 112 3.30 15.35 -15.56
N ASN A 113 2.01 15.59 -15.33
CA ASN A 113 1.03 15.95 -16.36
C ASN A 113 0.69 17.45 -16.29
N TRP A 114 1.72 18.28 -16.37
CA TRP A 114 1.57 19.73 -16.17
C TRP A 114 0.60 20.38 -17.16
N ASP A 115 0.63 19.96 -18.42
CA ASP A 115 -0.25 20.51 -19.46
C ASP A 115 -1.72 20.19 -19.18
N ASP A 116 -2.04 18.96 -18.78
CA ASP A 116 -3.39 18.56 -18.39
C ASP A 116 -3.86 19.30 -17.12
N PHE A 117 -2.95 19.53 -16.17
CA PHE A 117 -3.23 20.29 -14.96
C PHE A 117 -3.53 21.77 -15.25
N VAL A 118 -2.79 22.41 -16.15
CA VAL A 118 -3.04 23.81 -16.52
C VAL A 118 -4.38 23.96 -17.24
N ASN A 119 -4.77 22.97 -18.04
CA ASN A 119 -6.03 23.00 -18.78
C ASN A 119 -7.26 22.76 -17.90
N ASP A 120 -7.19 21.88 -16.90
CA ASP A 120 -8.27 21.65 -15.93
C ASP A 120 -7.75 21.46 -14.49
N PRO A 121 -7.42 22.56 -13.78
CA PRO A 121 -6.81 22.47 -12.46
C PRO A 121 -7.74 21.85 -11.40
N LEU A 122 -9.04 22.16 -11.46
CA LEU A 122 -10.01 21.68 -10.49
C LEU A 122 -10.38 20.22 -10.76
N GLY A 123 -10.63 19.84 -12.01
CA GLY A 123 -10.90 18.46 -12.35
C GLY A 123 -9.71 17.55 -12.07
N GLN A 124 -8.48 18.03 -12.35
CA GLN A 124 -7.29 17.27 -12.00
C GLN A 124 -7.10 17.13 -10.49
N ILE A 125 -7.24 18.18 -9.67
CA ILE A 125 -7.05 18.05 -8.21
C ILE A 125 -8.08 17.11 -7.56
N PHE A 126 -9.34 17.18 -7.97
CA PHE A 126 -10.42 16.41 -7.34
C PHE A 126 -10.68 15.05 -8.00
N SER A 127 -10.01 14.72 -9.10
CA SER A 127 -10.10 13.38 -9.70
C SER A 127 -9.37 12.34 -8.84
N PHE A 128 -9.98 11.17 -8.68
CA PHE A 128 -9.34 10.01 -8.06
C PHE A 128 -8.38 9.27 -9.02
N SER A 129 -8.35 9.68 -10.29
CA SER A 129 -7.39 9.18 -11.29
C SER A 129 -6.08 9.99 -11.27
N GLY A 130 -5.01 9.44 -11.84
CA GLY A 130 -3.71 10.09 -11.88
C GLY A 130 -3.08 10.20 -10.49
N LEU A 131 -2.69 9.07 -9.91
CA LEU A 131 -1.95 9.01 -8.65
C LEU A 131 -0.56 8.42 -8.92
N THR A 132 0.47 9.26 -8.82
CA THR A 132 1.84 8.82 -9.07
C THR A 132 2.42 8.15 -7.82
N PHE A 133 2.97 6.95 -7.99
CA PHE A 133 3.57 6.16 -6.91
C PHE A 133 4.71 6.91 -6.18
N TYR A 134 5.63 7.53 -6.93
CA TYR A 134 6.81 8.21 -6.37
C TYR A 134 6.42 9.35 -5.42
N GLY A 135 5.43 10.16 -5.78
CA GLY A 135 4.96 11.25 -4.93
C GLY A 135 4.41 10.76 -3.60
N GLY A 136 3.64 9.67 -3.63
CA GLY A 136 3.10 9.07 -2.41
C GLY A 136 4.19 8.46 -1.52
N LEU A 137 5.16 7.77 -2.12
CA LEU A 137 6.29 7.20 -1.39
C LEU A 137 7.14 8.28 -0.71
N ILE A 138 7.47 9.36 -1.42
CA ILE A 138 8.34 10.44 -0.91
C ILE A 138 7.66 11.19 0.23
N LEU A 139 6.46 11.74 0.01
CA LEU A 139 5.77 12.53 1.02
C LEU A 139 5.24 11.69 2.18
N GLY A 140 4.85 10.45 1.93
CA GLY A 140 4.54 9.44 2.94
C GLY A 140 5.73 9.22 3.88
N THR A 141 6.88 8.86 3.31
CA THR A 141 8.10 8.56 4.07
C THR A 141 8.61 9.77 4.85
N LEU A 142 8.65 10.95 4.23
CA LEU A 142 9.12 12.18 4.89
C LEU A 142 8.23 12.58 6.07
N SER A 143 6.91 12.46 5.92
CA SER A 143 5.95 12.85 6.96
C SER A 143 5.97 11.89 8.14
N VAL A 144 6.05 10.58 7.89
CA VAL A 144 6.20 9.56 8.95
C VAL A 144 7.57 9.71 9.64
N GLY A 145 8.65 9.92 8.87
CA GLY A 145 9.99 10.15 9.42
C GLY A 145 10.06 11.40 10.30
N TYR A 146 9.44 12.50 9.87
CA TYR A 146 9.32 13.72 10.66
C TYR A 146 8.52 13.48 11.96
N TYR A 147 7.38 12.78 11.88
CA TYR A 147 6.57 12.46 13.05
C TYR A 147 7.33 11.55 14.03
N ALA A 148 8.05 10.55 13.54
CA ALA A 148 8.88 9.68 14.35
C ALA A 148 9.98 10.47 15.08
N LYS A 149 10.68 11.35 14.37
CA LYS A 149 11.71 12.24 14.95
C LYS A 149 11.12 13.16 16.01
N LYS A 150 9.96 13.76 15.75
CA LYS A 150 9.24 14.62 16.72
C LYS A 150 8.90 13.87 18.02
N ASN A 151 8.67 12.56 17.95
CA ASN A 151 8.36 11.71 19.09
C ASN A 151 9.57 10.92 19.63
N ASN A 152 10.81 11.31 19.29
CA ASN A 152 12.06 10.67 19.73
C ASN A 152 12.16 9.17 19.39
N ILE A 153 11.53 8.74 18.29
CA ILE A 153 11.64 7.36 17.79
C ILE A 153 12.84 7.30 16.85
N LYS A 154 13.80 6.41 17.13
CA LYS A 154 14.96 6.19 16.27
C LYS A 154 14.51 5.59 14.93
N LEU A 155 14.96 6.19 13.84
CA LEU A 155 14.53 5.79 12.49
C LEU A 155 15.03 4.40 12.11
N GLU A 156 16.19 3.96 12.61
CA GLU A 156 16.75 2.63 12.30
C GLU A 156 15.84 1.50 12.80
N HIS A 157 15.25 1.66 13.99
CA HIS A 157 14.26 0.70 14.49
C HIS A 157 12.95 0.78 13.72
N LEU A 158 12.57 1.98 13.29
CA LEU A 158 11.33 2.19 12.55
C LEU A 158 11.37 1.49 11.18
N VAL A 159 12.46 1.65 10.42
CA VAL A 159 12.60 1.03 9.10
C VAL A 159 12.67 -0.50 9.19
N ASP A 160 13.27 -1.06 10.23
CA ASP A 160 13.27 -2.51 10.47
C ASP A 160 11.85 -3.05 10.70
N VAL A 161 11.00 -2.30 11.42
CA VAL A 161 9.59 -2.68 11.63
C VAL A 161 8.82 -2.64 10.31
N PHE A 162 9.08 -1.66 9.45
CA PHE A 162 8.42 -1.53 8.16
C PHE A 162 8.91 -2.56 7.13
N ALA A 163 10.16 -3.01 7.18
CA ALA A 163 10.78 -3.91 6.20
C ALA A 163 9.90 -5.12 5.78
N PRO A 164 9.42 -6.00 6.69
CA PRO A 164 8.55 -7.12 6.28
C PRO A 164 7.18 -6.64 5.79
N VAL A 165 6.63 -5.57 6.36
CA VAL A 165 5.29 -5.10 5.99
C VAL A 165 5.29 -4.42 4.62
N LEU A 166 6.39 -3.76 4.24
CA LEU A 166 6.54 -3.12 2.93
C LEU A 166 6.50 -4.15 1.80
N ILE A 167 7.26 -5.25 1.91
CA ILE A 167 7.24 -6.29 0.89
C ILE A 167 5.87 -6.99 0.83
N LEU A 168 5.21 -7.18 1.97
CA LEU A 168 3.86 -7.74 2.00
C LEU A 168 2.85 -6.81 1.32
N ALA A 169 2.91 -5.51 1.62
CA ALA A 169 2.05 -4.50 1.01
C ALA A 169 2.27 -4.44 -0.51
N TYR A 170 3.52 -4.58 -0.96
CA TYR A 170 3.85 -4.69 -2.37
C TYR A 170 3.20 -5.91 -3.03
N GLY A 171 3.31 -7.11 -2.41
CA GLY A 171 2.65 -8.31 -2.90
C GLY A 171 1.12 -8.16 -2.96
N ILE A 172 0.51 -7.54 -1.95
CA ILE A 172 -0.94 -7.23 -1.97
C ILE A 172 -1.28 -6.27 -3.12
N GLY A 173 -0.45 -5.27 -3.39
CA GLY A 173 -0.63 -4.37 -4.54
C GLY A 173 -0.61 -5.13 -5.88
N ARG A 174 0.33 -6.07 -6.04
CA ARG A 174 0.44 -6.91 -7.25
C ARG A 174 -0.73 -7.86 -7.47
N MET A 175 -1.48 -8.20 -6.43
CA MET A 175 -2.77 -8.89 -6.60
C MET A 175 -3.74 -8.06 -7.43
N GLY A 176 -3.75 -6.73 -7.24
CA GLY A 176 -4.54 -5.82 -8.06
C GLY A 176 -4.20 -5.97 -9.54
N CYS A 177 -2.91 -5.83 -9.89
CA CYS A 177 -2.41 -5.97 -11.26
C CYS A 177 -2.74 -7.33 -11.88
N HIS A 178 -2.59 -8.41 -11.10
CA HIS A 178 -2.87 -9.75 -11.57
C HIS A 178 -4.35 -9.97 -11.89
N PHE A 179 -5.25 -9.50 -11.02
CA PHE A 179 -6.68 -9.72 -11.19
C PHE A 179 -7.34 -8.74 -12.16
N SER A 180 -6.80 -7.53 -12.31
CA SER A 180 -7.29 -6.56 -13.29
C SER A 180 -6.75 -6.81 -14.70
N GLY A 181 -5.57 -7.41 -14.84
CA GLY A 181 -4.88 -7.44 -16.13
C GLY A 181 -4.59 -6.02 -16.61
N ASP A 182 -3.85 -5.25 -15.82
CA ASP A 182 -3.55 -3.84 -16.12
C ASP A 182 -2.37 -3.61 -17.07
N GLY A 183 -1.75 -4.68 -17.59
CA GLY A 183 -0.61 -4.61 -18.49
C GLY A 183 0.73 -4.98 -17.84
N ASP A 184 0.77 -5.26 -16.54
CA ASP A 184 2.01 -5.57 -15.81
C ASP A 184 2.52 -7.02 -16.01
N TRP A 185 2.07 -7.68 -17.07
CA TRP A 185 2.44 -9.05 -17.43
C TRP A 185 3.79 -9.16 -18.16
N GLY A 186 4.24 -10.40 -18.32
CA GLY A 186 5.53 -10.73 -18.89
C GLY A 186 5.53 -10.78 -20.41
N ILE A 187 6.70 -11.11 -20.97
CA ILE A 187 6.85 -11.42 -22.39
C ILE A 187 6.04 -12.66 -22.76
N VAL A 188 5.80 -12.85 -24.06
CA VAL A 188 5.12 -14.03 -24.59
C VAL A 188 5.84 -15.31 -24.13
N ASN A 189 5.07 -16.22 -23.54
CA ASN A 189 5.55 -17.48 -23.04
C ASN A 189 5.27 -18.60 -24.06
N THR A 190 6.30 -18.95 -24.84
CA THR A 190 6.27 -20.09 -25.76
C THR A 190 6.82 -21.37 -25.15
N ALA A 191 7.31 -21.33 -23.91
CA ALA A 191 7.92 -22.46 -23.24
C ALA A 191 6.86 -23.41 -22.68
N SER A 192 7.06 -24.72 -22.87
CA SER A 192 6.20 -25.73 -22.26
C SER A 192 6.33 -25.71 -20.74
N LYS A 193 5.19 -25.92 -20.05
CA LYS A 193 5.16 -26.01 -18.60
C LYS A 193 6.03 -27.20 -18.15
N PRO A 194 6.99 -27.00 -17.23
CA PRO A 194 7.83 -28.10 -16.75
C PRO A 194 7.03 -29.21 -16.04
N ASP A 195 7.45 -30.47 -16.20
CA ASP A 195 6.74 -31.64 -15.65
C ASP A 195 6.59 -31.61 -14.13
N TRP A 196 7.59 -31.07 -13.42
CA TRP A 196 7.53 -30.92 -11.96
C TRP A 196 6.47 -29.92 -11.49
N MET A 197 5.98 -29.07 -12.39
CA MET A 197 4.91 -28.11 -12.16
C MET A 197 3.55 -28.60 -12.68
N SER A 198 3.45 -29.86 -13.13
CA SER A 198 2.21 -30.45 -13.66
C SER A 198 1.03 -30.39 -12.70
N PHE A 199 1.28 -30.40 -11.38
CA PHE A 199 0.25 -30.29 -10.34
C PHE A 199 -0.38 -28.90 -10.23
N LEU A 200 0.22 -27.86 -10.83
CA LEU A 200 -0.30 -26.49 -10.81
C LEU A 200 -1.15 -26.20 -12.05
N PRO A 201 -2.20 -25.35 -11.92
CA PRO A 201 -2.93 -24.80 -13.04
C PRO A 201 -2.05 -24.14 -14.12
N ASP A 202 -2.43 -24.26 -15.39
CA ASP A 202 -1.65 -23.73 -16.51
C ASP A 202 -1.49 -22.21 -16.48
N TRP A 203 -2.50 -21.49 -15.98
CA TRP A 203 -2.46 -20.04 -15.85
C TRP A 203 -1.33 -19.54 -14.94
N MET A 204 -0.83 -20.38 -14.02
CA MET A 204 0.30 -20.01 -13.16
C MET A 204 1.63 -20.02 -13.92
N TRP A 205 1.70 -20.66 -15.09
CA TRP A 205 2.87 -20.67 -15.96
C TRP A 205 2.71 -19.72 -17.16
N SER A 206 1.52 -19.75 -17.77
CA SER A 206 1.21 -19.14 -19.05
C SER A 206 -0.24 -18.68 -19.04
N TYR A 207 -0.49 -17.38 -19.09
CA TYR A 207 -1.83 -16.79 -18.95
C TYR A 207 -2.12 -15.75 -20.02
N ASN A 208 -3.36 -15.66 -20.49
CA ASN A 208 -3.80 -14.71 -21.51
C ASN A 208 -4.61 -13.53 -20.95
N TYR A 209 -4.76 -13.40 -19.62
CA TYR A 209 -5.48 -12.30 -18.97
C TYR A 209 -6.83 -11.97 -19.64
N PRO A 210 -7.82 -12.88 -19.57
CA PRO A 210 -9.15 -12.62 -20.08
C PRO A 210 -9.81 -11.50 -19.28
N ASN A 211 -10.56 -10.66 -19.98
CA ASN A 211 -11.22 -9.48 -19.44
C ASN A 211 -10.26 -8.45 -18.82
N ASN A 212 -9.12 -8.24 -19.46
CA ASN A 212 -8.13 -7.28 -18.99
C ASN A 212 -8.65 -5.82 -19.07
N VAL A 213 -8.31 -5.00 -18.08
CA VAL A 213 -8.84 -3.63 -17.94
C VAL A 213 -8.37 -2.68 -19.03
N ILE A 214 -7.25 -2.98 -19.67
CA ILE A 214 -6.68 -2.15 -20.75
C ILE A 214 -7.22 -2.51 -22.14
N ASN A 215 -8.13 -3.49 -22.25
CA ASN A 215 -8.68 -3.99 -23.51
C ASN A 215 -7.62 -4.41 -24.54
N ALA A 216 -6.51 -4.99 -24.07
CA ALA A 216 -5.43 -5.49 -24.91
C ALA A 216 -5.76 -6.85 -25.54
N GLY A 217 -5.33 -7.02 -26.78
CA GLY A 217 -5.43 -8.28 -27.54
C GLY A 217 -6.71 -8.37 -28.37
N GLU A 218 -7.27 -9.57 -28.44
CA GLU A 218 -8.42 -9.92 -29.29
C GLU A 218 -9.72 -9.97 -28.50
N LEU A 219 -10.83 -9.74 -29.19
CA LEU A 219 -12.16 -9.80 -28.60
C LEU A 219 -12.57 -11.25 -28.28
N ILE A 220 -13.07 -11.49 -27.07
CA ILE A 220 -13.58 -12.78 -26.65
C ILE A 220 -14.93 -13.03 -27.35
N HIS A 221 -15.01 -14.11 -28.14
CA HIS A 221 -16.21 -14.44 -28.90
C HIS A 221 -17.42 -14.66 -27.97
N GLY A 222 -18.48 -13.87 -28.16
CA GLY A 222 -19.72 -13.94 -27.37
C GLY A 222 -19.68 -13.20 -26.02
N CYS A 223 -18.64 -12.39 -25.77
CA CYS A 223 -18.60 -11.49 -24.62
C CYS A 223 -19.36 -10.18 -24.93
N GLU A 224 -20.30 -9.82 -24.07
CA GLU A 224 -21.03 -8.55 -24.11
C GLU A 224 -20.74 -7.76 -22.83
N GLY A 225 -20.27 -6.52 -22.96
CA GLY A 225 -19.96 -5.63 -21.83
C GLY A 225 -18.59 -4.95 -21.93
N ASN A 226 -18.16 -4.37 -20.81
CA ASN A 226 -16.83 -3.79 -20.69
C ASN A 226 -15.80 -4.89 -20.44
N PHE A 227 -14.55 -4.64 -20.87
CA PHE A 227 -13.42 -5.56 -20.66
C PHE A 227 -13.64 -6.91 -21.35
N CYS A 228 -13.98 -6.92 -22.64
CA CYS A 228 -14.21 -8.16 -23.40
C CYS A 228 -12.98 -8.62 -24.22
N HIS A 229 -11.77 -8.23 -23.81
CA HIS A 229 -10.54 -8.56 -24.52
C HIS A 229 -9.68 -9.56 -23.75
N GLN A 230 -8.88 -10.33 -24.48
CA GLN A 230 -7.85 -11.22 -23.96
C GLN A 230 -6.61 -11.19 -24.85
N LEU A 231 -5.44 -11.53 -24.32
CA LEU A 231 -4.23 -11.61 -25.11
C LEU A 231 -4.32 -12.77 -26.13
N ALA A 232 -3.86 -12.51 -27.36
CA ALA A 232 -3.81 -13.51 -28.42
C ALA A 232 -2.78 -14.61 -28.11
N GLU A 233 -1.62 -14.20 -27.58
CA GLU A 233 -0.56 -15.09 -27.12
C GLU A 233 -0.51 -15.08 -25.59
N ASN A 234 -0.25 -16.25 -25.00
CA ASN A 234 -0.08 -16.33 -23.57
C ASN A 234 1.25 -15.71 -23.14
N VAL A 235 1.25 -15.09 -21.97
CA VAL A 235 2.42 -14.41 -21.40
C VAL A 235 2.79 -15.02 -20.05
N TYR A 236 4.01 -14.76 -19.59
CA TYR A 236 4.38 -15.07 -18.21
C TYR A 236 3.55 -14.20 -17.25
N PRO A 237 2.86 -14.76 -16.26
CA PRO A 237 2.08 -13.99 -15.30
C PRO A 237 2.99 -13.33 -14.24
N THR A 238 3.80 -12.34 -14.65
CA THR A 238 4.77 -11.67 -13.77
C THR A 238 4.18 -11.09 -12.48
N PRO A 239 2.99 -10.47 -12.45
CA PRO A 239 2.37 -10.03 -11.20
C PRO A 239 2.13 -11.18 -10.22
N PHE A 240 1.77 -12.36 -10.74
CA PHE A 240 1.61 -13.56 -9.92
C PHE A 240 2.94 -14.00 -9.30
N TYR A 241 4.02 -14.00 -10.08
CA TYR A 241 5.35 -14.31 -9.56
C TYR A 241 5.80 -13.31 -8.49
N GLU A 242 5.55 -12.02 -8.70
CA GLU A 242 5.84 -10.96 -7.72
C GLU A 242 5.05 -11.18 -6.41
N ILE A 243 3.77 -11.58 -6.46
CA ILE A 243 2.97 -11.93 -5.27
C ILE A 243 3.62 -13.07 -4.48
N ILE A 244 4.02 -14.15 -5.16
CA ILE A 244 4.63 -15.31 -4.53
C ILE A 244 6.00 -14.95 -3.92
N MET A 245 6.86 -14.26 -4.68
CA MET A 245 8.18 -13.84 -4.21
C MET A 245 8.06 -12.87 -3.03
N ALA A 246 7.16 -11.90 -3.09
CA ALA A 246 6.88 -10.98 -2.00
C ALA A 246 6.40 -11.71 -0.73
N GLY A 247 5.52 -12.71 -0.87
CA GLY A 247 5.07 -13.55 0.23
C GLY A 247 6.19 -14.38 0.85
N LEU A 248 7.06 -14.98 0.03
CA LEU A 248 8.24 -15.73 0.49
C LEU A 248 9.23 -14.84 1.22
N ILE A 249 9.54 -13.65 0.68
CA ILE A 249 10.41 -12.67 1.31
C ILE A 249 9.81 -12.19 2.63
N PHE A 250 8.49 -11.92 2.67
CA PHE A 250 7.80 -11.58 3.92
C PHE A 250 7.97 -12.66 4.98
N VAL A 251 7.67 -13.92 4.65
CA VAL A 251 7.80 -15.05 5.59
C VAL A 251 9.25 -15.19 6.06
N PHE A 252 10.22 -15.06 5.16
CA PHE A 252 11.64 -15.09 5.49
C PHE A 252 12.02 -13.98 6.47
N LEU A 253 11.74 -12.71 6.14
CA LEU A 253 12.02 -11.55 6.98
C LEU A 253 11.34 -11.66 8.33
N TRP A 254 10.06 -12.09 8.33
CA TRP A 254 9.30 -12.30 9.55
C TRP A 254 9.97 -13.34 10.46
N ASN A 255 10.45 -14.46 9.90
CA ASN A 255 11.09 -15.52 10.67
C ASN A 255 12.44 -15.10 11.26
N ILE A 256 13.21 -14.27 10.56
CA ILE A 256 14.53 -13.81 11.04
C ILE A 256 14.46 -12.57 11.94
N ARG A 257 13.33 -11.85 11.99
CA ARG A 257 13.22 -10.55 12.70
C ARG A 257 13.67 -10.56 14.15
N LYS A 258 13.52 -11.69 14.85
CA LYS A 258 13.92 -11.86 16.26
C LYS A 258 15.39 -12.25 16.43
N LYS A 259 16.06 -12.68 15.36
CA LYS A 259 17.47 -13.08 15.34
C LYS A 259 18.39 -11.89 15.07
N ILE A 260 17.91 -10.89 14.33
CA ILE A 260 18.65 -9.66 14.03
C ILE A 260 18.61 -8.72 15.25
N LYS A 261 19.79 -8.39 15.79
CA LYS A 261 19.91 -7.53 16.98
C LYS A 261 20.29 -6.07 16.65
N ILE A 262 20.96 -5.86 15.52
CA ILE A 262 21.47 -4.56 15.11
C ILE A 262 20.38 -3.83 14.32
N ALA A 263 20.03 -2.63 14.78
CA ALA A 263 19.00 -1.82 14.15
C ALA A 263 19.40 -1.38 12.73
N GLY A 264 18.46 -1.45 11.79
CA GLY A 264 18.63 -1.15 10.38
C GLY A 264 19.03 -2.34 9.51
N VAL A 265 19.56 -3.42 10.12
CA VAL A 265 20.04 -4.59 9.35
C VAL A 265 18.88 -5.35 8.71
N LEU A 266 17.73 -5.44 9.36
CA LEU A 266 16.56 -6.14 8.79
C LEU A 266 16.05 -5.40 7.56
N PHE A 267 16.03 -4.06 7.59
CA PHE A 267 15.69 -3.24 6.44
C PHE A 267 16.71 -3.39 5.30
N CYS A 268 18.01 -3.44 5.59
CA CYS A 268 19.02 -3.69 4.55
C CYS A 268 18.87 -5.06 3.89
N ILE A 269 18.54 -6.11 4.65
CA ILE A 269 18.24 -7.43 4.09
C ILE A 269 17.01 -7.36 3.18
N TYR A 270 15.97 -6.62 3.59
CA TYR A 270 14.81 -6.34 2.74
C TYR A 270 15.22 -5.66 1.42
N LEU A 271 16.07 -4.63 1.44
CA LEU A 271 16.52 -3.95 0.21
C LEU A 271 17.22 -4.91 -0.76
N ILE A 272 18.05 -5.81 -0.23
CA ILE A 272 18.74 -6.83 -1.04
C ILE A 272 17.74 -7.78 -1.66
N LEU A 273 16.83 -8.36 -0.87
CA LEU A 273 15.87 -9.34 -1.36
C LEU A 273 14.87 -8.73 -2.35
N ASN A 274 14.39 -7.51 -2.07
CA ASN A 274 13.52 -6.76 -2.96
C ASN A 274 14.23 -6.40 -4.27
N GLY A 275 15.50 -5.97 -4.20
CA GLY A 275 16.29 -5.70 -5.40
C GLY A 275 16.55 -6.96 -6.25
N ILE A 276 16.80 -8.11 -5.62
CA ILE A 276 16.94 -9.39 -6.34
C ILE A 276 15.61 -9.78 -7.00
N GLU A 277 14.51 -9.68 -6.28
CA GLU A 277 13.17 -9.98 -6.82
C GLU A 277 12.86 -9.13 -8.04
N ARG A 278 13.01 -7.80 -7.93
CA ARG A 278 12.80 -6.87 -9.05
C ARG A 278 13.69 -7.16 -10.24
N PHE A 279 14.98 -7.45 -10.01
CA PHE A 279 15.90 -7.78 -11.08
C PHE A 279 15.48 -9.05 -11.84
N LEU A 280 15.03 -10.09 -11.13
CA LEU A 280 14.59 -11.34 -11.76
C LEU A 280 13.31 -11.17 -12.57
N ILE A 281 12.34 -10.42 -12.05
CA ILE A 281 11.06 -10.18 -12.72
C ILE A 281 11.24 -9.29 -13.95
N GLU A 282 12.09 -8.27 -13.89
CA GLU A 282 12.30 -7.37 -15.03
C GLU A 282 12.87 -8.08 -16.27
N LYS A 283 13.60 -9.19 -16.08
CA LYS A 283 14.09 -10.03 -17.20
C LYS A 283 12.99 -10.75 -17.97
N ILE A 284 11.84 -10.98 -17.34
CA ILE A 284 10.69 -11.65 -17.95
C ILE A 284 9.53 -10.69 -18.22
N ARG A 285 9.64 -9.42 -17.83
CA ARG A 285 8.62 -8.39 -18.03
C ARG A 285 8.72 -7.73 -19.42
N ILE A 286 7.59 -7.26 -19.94
CA ILE A 286 7.58 -6.41 -21.13
C ILE A 286 8.01 -5.00 -20.70
N ASN A 287 9.12 -4.51 -21.26
CA ASN A 287 9.70 -3.22 -20.87
C ASN A 287 9.50 -2.20 -21.99
N HIS A 288 8.87 -1.07 -21.67
CA HIS A 288 8.65 0.04 -22.61
C HIS A 288 9.63 1.21 -22.38
N ASP A 289 10.17 1.37 -21.16
CA ASP A 289 11.03 2.51 -20.79
C ASP A 289 12.51 2.10 -20.66
N MET A 290 13.25 2.28 -21.76
CA MET A 290 14.69 2.00 -21.83
C MET A 290 15.51 3.30 -21.72
N ILE A 291 16.49 3.35 -20.82
CA ILE A 291 17.59 4.32 -20.88
C ILE A 291 18.80 3.57 -21.47
N GLY A 292 18.91 3.57 -22.80
CA GLY A 292 19.93 2.77 -23.51
C GLY A 292 19.49 1.30 -23.68
N GLU A 293 20.37 0.35 -23.39
CA GLU A 293 20.09 -1.10 -23.44
C GLU A 293 19.58 -1.68 -22.11
N GLN A 294 19.54 -0.86 -21.04
CA GLN A 294 19.11 -1.28 -19.70
C GLN A 294 17.82 -0.57 -19.29
N THR A 295 16.99 -1.30 -18.56
CA THR A 295 15.73 -0.79 -18.01
C THR A 295 16.00 0.06 -16.77
N GLN A 296 15.15 1.07 -16.52
CA GLN A 296 15.24 1.87 -15.28
C GLN A 296 15.14 1.00 -14.02
N ALA A 297 14.32 -0.05 -14.07
CA ALA A 297 14.11 -0.97 -12.96
C ALA A 297 15.35 -1.81 -12.62
N GLU A 298 16.17 -2.20 -13.60
CA GLU A 298 17.44 -2.91 -13.34
C GLU A 298 18.43 -2.04 -12.57
N ILE A 299 18.55 -0.76 -12.94
CA ILE A 299 19.44 0.20 -12.27
C ILE A 299 19.00 0.42 -10.82
N ILE A 300 17.69 0.59 -10.59
CA ILE A 300 17.12 0.75 -9.25
C ILE A 300 17.36 -0.53 -8.43
N SER A 301 17.11 -1.70 -9.01
CA SER A 301 17.31 -3.00 -8.35
C SER A 301 18.75 -3.21 -7.91
N PHE A 302 19.71 -2.93 -8.79
CA PHE A 302 21.13 -3.01 -8.45
C PHE A 302 21.51 -2.02 -7.36
N SER A 303 20.98 -0.80 -7.42
CA SER A 303 21.21 0.23 -6.40
C SER A 303 20.68 -0.19 -5.03
N LEU A 304 19.48 -0.81 -4.97
CA LEU A 304 18.91 -1.33 -3.72
C LEU A 304 19.79 -2.41 -3.10
N ILE A 305 20.29 -3.35 -3.92
CA ILE A 305 21.21 -4.41 -3.47
C ILE A 305 22.48 -3.80 -2.89
N LEU A 306 23.11 -2.86 -3.61
CA LEU A 306 24.34 -2.21 -3.19
C LEU A 306 24.16 -1.44 -1.88
N ILE A 307 23.09 -0.66 -1.77
CA ILE A 307 22.75 0.10 -0.56
C ILE A 307 22.52 -0.85 0.62
N GLY A 308 21.83 -1.98 0.39
CA GLY A 308 21.61 -2.98 1.43
C GLY A 308 22.93 -3.61 1.92
N ILE A 309 23.81 -4.02 1.01
CA ILE A 309 25.12 -4.62 1.37
C ILE A 309 25.99 -3.63 2.14
N LEU A 310 26.14 -2.41 1.62
CA LEU A 310 26.93 -1.36 2.26
C LEU A 310 26.32 -0.98 3.62
N GLY A 311 24.99 -0.89 3.71
CA GLY A 311 24.28 -0.61 4.95
C GLY A 311 24.58 -1.64 6.04
N ILE A 312 24.51 -2.94 5.73
CA ILE A 312 24.87 -4.01 6.67
C ILE A 312 26.33 -3.87 7.12
N TYR A 313 27.25 -3.63 6.19
CA TYR A 313 28.66 -3.45 6.50
C TYR A 313 28.91 -2.29 7.47
N PHE A 314 28.35 -1.12 7.20
CA PHE A 314 28.52 0.07 8.05
C PHE A 314 27.84 -0.07 9.41
N LEU A 315 26.66 -0.67 9.48
CA LEU A 315 25.94 -0.90 10.74
C LEU A 315 26.69 -1.88 11.65
N ASN A 316 27.22 -2.96 11.10
CA ASN A 316 28.04 -3.91 11.85
C ASN A 316 29.34 -3.27 12.36
N LYS A 317 29.99 -2.43 11.54
CA LYS A 317 31.19 -1.70 11.94
C LYS A 317 30.90 -0.72 13.09
N ARG A 318 29.77 0.01 13.03
CA ARG A 318 29.33 0.94 14.08
C ARG A 318 29.15 0.23 15.41
N GLU A 319 28.46 -0.91 15.40
CA GLU A 319 28.20 -1.69 16.61
C GLU A 319 29.50 -2.22 17.25
N GLY A 320 30.42 -2.76 16.44
CA GLY A 320 31.72 -3.26 16.92
C GLY A 320 32.63 -2.16 17.51
N SER A 321 32.53 -0.93 17.01
CA SER A 321 33.23 0.22 17.61
C SER A 321 32.60 0.65 18.94
N SER A 322 31.26 0.62 19.06
CA SER A 322 30.55 0.96 20.31
C SER A 322 30.79 -0.06 21.43
N SER A 323 30.89 -1.36 21.11
CA SER A 323 31.20 -2.40 22.11
C SER A 323 32.64 -2.34 22.62
N THR A 324 33.56 -1.70 21.88
CA THR A 324 34.98 -1.57 22.27
C THR A 324 35.19 -0.36 23.19
N GLN A 325 34.31 0.64 23.18
CA GLN A 325 34.38 1.82 24.06
C GLN A 325 33.69 1.64 25.41
N THR A 326 32.93 0.55 25.59
CA THR A 326 32.15 0.26 26.82
C THR A 326 32.78 -0.82 27.71
N ASN A 327 33.92 -1.38 27.32
CA ASN A 327 34.73 -2.32 28.11
C ASN A 327 36.06 -1.67 28.50
#